data_AF-E0PYX0-F1
#
_entry.id   AF-E0PYX0-F1
#
_cell.length_a   1.000
_cell.length_b   1.000
_cell.length_c   1.000
_cell.angle_alpha   90.00
_cell.angle_beta   90.00
_cell.angle_gamma   90.00
#
_symmetry.space_group_name_H-M   'P 1'
#
loop_
_entity.id
_entity.type
_entity.pdbx_description
1 polymer ?
#
loop_
_entity_poly.entity_id
_entity_poly.type
_entity_poly.pdbx_seq_one_letter_code
_entity_poly.pdbx_strand_id
1 'polypeptide(L)'
;GFTITNKEKTPWAPMIPPTRAITVTKEWQDSDGNKIDAPVDSVTVELYKDGVATGQVQELTKANNWTASFEKQPVSATLGGEAHQYTVKEVGEILNNIQVTGKWYGVGYAGSMKEGFTIINKEKTPTKPSTPNDPESNKPEVPSTSNNKILPKTGDASNVSQYAWIMLASGVLLMLMGYRRKNQG
;
A
#
# COMPACT_ATOMS: atom_id res chain seq x y z
N GLY A 1 -35.93 -60.74 13.78
CA GLY A 1 -34.89 -60.54 12.75
C GLY A 1 -34.51 -59.07 12.74
N PHE A 2 -33.25 -58.75 12.45
CA PHE A 2 -32.79 -57.36 12.37
C PHE A 2 -32.90 -56.84 10.93
N THR A 3 -33.40 -55.61 10.78
CA THR A 3 -33.47 -54.91 9.49
C THR A 3 -32.32 -53.93 9.42
N ILE A 4 -31.46 -54.06 8.42
CA ILE A 4 -30.40 -53.10 8.09
C ILE A 4 -30.91 -52.23 6.95
N THR A 5 -30.98 -50.93 7.19
CA THR A 5 -31.39 -49.95 6.17
C THR A 5 -30.17 -49.12 5.77
N ASN A 6 -29.70 -49.29 4.54
CA ASN A 6 -28.68 -48.42 3.96
C ASN A 6 -29.36 -47.14 3.45
N LYS A 7 -29.00 -45.98 4.00
CA LYS A 7 -29.44 -44.67 3.49
C LYS A 7 -28.34 -44.09 2.61
N GLU A 8 -28.72 -43.66 1.42
CA GLU A 8 -27.84 -42.96 0.50
C GLU A 8 -27.30 -41.69 1.17
N LYS A 9 -25.98 -41.47 1.09
CA LYS A 9 -25.34 -40.27 1.63
C LYS A 9 -25.72 -39.08 0.76
N THR A 10 -26.09 -37.96 1.37
CA THR A 10 -26.27 -36.70 0.63
C THR A 10 -24.97 -36.36 -0.11
N PRO A 11 -25.02 -36.05 -1.42
CA PRO A 11 -23.83 -35.63 -2.15
C PRO A 11 -23.26 -34.35 -1.51
N TRP A 12 -21.96 -34.37 -1.17
CA TRP A 12 -21.29 -33.22 -0.57
C TRP A 12 -21.17 -32.08 -1.58
N ALA A 13 -21.60 -30.87 -1.21
CA ALA A 13 -21.26 -29.67 -1.97
C ALA A 13 -19.74 -29.44 -1.90
N PRO A 14 -19.06 -29.10 -3.01
CA PRO A 14 -17.64 -28.79 -2.98
C PRO A 14 -17.41 -27.56 -2.08
N MET A 15 -16.50 -27.69 -1.11
CA MET A 15 -16.12 -26.57 -0.25
C MET A 15 -15.14 -25.65 -1.00
N ILE A 16 -15.64 -24.52 -1.48
CA ILE A 16 -14.86 -23.51 -2.22
C ILE A 16 -14.30 -22.47 -1.23
N PRO A 17 -13.06 -21.96 -1.40
CA PRO A 17 -12.55 -20.88 -0.58
C PRO A 17 -13.48 -19.65 -0.59
N PRO A 18 -13.66 -18.96 0.57
CA PRO A 18 -14.47 -17.75 0.60
C PRO A 18 -13.85 -16.66 -0.26
N THR A 19 -14.69 -15.71 -0.71
CA THR A 19 -14.26 -14.55 -1.48
C THR A 19 -14.52 -13.25 -0.71
N ARG A 20 -13.85 -12.16 -1.10
CA ARG A 20 -14.08 -10.80 -0.60
C ARG A 20 -14.19 -9.79 -1.74
N ALA A 21 -14.78 -8.63 -1.45
CA ALA A 21 -14.70 -7.45 -2.30
C ALA A 21 -13.57 -6.54 -1.81
N ILE A 22 -12.89 -5.85 -2.73
CA ILE A 22 -11.85 -4.87 -2.43
C ILE A 22 -12.27 -3.54 -3.04
N THR A 23 -12.72 -2.63 -2.19
CA THR A 23 -13.17 -1.29 -2.60
C THR A 23 -11.97 -0.36 -2.71
N VAL A 24 -11.99 0.53 -3.70
CA VAL A 24 -10.98 1.55 -3.94
C VAL A 24 -11.67 2.90 -4.12
N THR A 25 -11.10 3.93 -3.51
CA THR A 25 -11.50 5.32 -3.67
C THR A 25 -10.32 6.18 -4.11
N LYS A 26 -10.59 7.29 -4.79
CA LYS A 26 -9.56 8.26 -5.21
C LYS A 26 -9.83 9.65 -4.63
N GLU A 27 -8.77 10.27 -4.15
CA GLU A 27 -8.75 11.67 -3.75
C GLU A 27 -7.60 12.43 -4.43
N TRP A 28 -7.83 13.73 -4.63
CA TRP A 28 -6.86 14.66 -5.18
C TRP A 28 -6.59 15.76 -4.18
N GLN A 29 -5.32 16.12 -4.03
CA GLN A 29 -4.87 17.18 -3.13
C GLN A 29 -3.95 18.17 -3.84
N ASP A 30 -4.02 19.43 -3.45
CA ASP A 30 -3.03 20.44 -3.83
C ASP A 30 -1.69 20.22 -3.11
N SER A 31 -0.72 21.10 -3.36
CA SER A 31 0.61 21.02 -2.72
C SER A 31 0.59 21.19 -1.20
N ASP A 32 -0.41 21.86 -0.67
CA ASP A 32 -0.56 22.07 0.77
C ASP A 32 -1.26 20.88 1.44
N GLY A 33 -1.92 20.02 0.64
CA GLY A 33 -2.63 18.83 1.10
C GLY A 33 -4.14 19.04 1.23
N ASN A 34 -4.68 20.16 0.73
CA ASN A 34 -6.11 20.40 0.72
C ASN A 34 -6.75 19.61 -0.41
N LYS A 35 -7.96 19.08 -0.16
CA LYS A 35 -8.73 18.38 -1.18
C LYS A 35 -9.10 19.33 -2.32
N ILE A 36 -8.85 18.90 -3.55
CA ILE A 36 -9.19 19.64 -4.78
C ILE A 36 -10.04 18.78 -5.71
N ASP A 37 -10.64 19.43 -6.70
CA ASP A 37 -11.25 18.73 -7.81
C ASP A 37 -10.20 17.99 -8.64
N ALA A 38 -10.58 16.84 -9.17
CA ALA A 38 -9.73 16.05 -10.04
C ALA A 38 -9.41 16.81 -11.34
N PRO A 39 -8.14 16.85 -11.78
CA PRO A 39 -7.73 17.51 -13.02
C PRO A 39 -7.99 16.66 -14.28
N VAL A 40 -8.62 15.48 -14.13
CA VAL A 40 -8.90 14.49 -15.17
C VAL A 40 -10.27 13.86 -14.96
N ASP A 41 -10.84 13.31 -16.04
CA ASP A 41 -12.16 12.67 -16.00
C ASP A 41 -12.14 11.27 -15.39
N SER A 42 -11.02 10.55 -15.56
CA SER A 42 -10.85 9.20 -15.01
C SER A 42 -9.40 8.86 -14.66
N VAL A 43 -9.24 7.85 -13.80
CA VAL A 43 -7.98 7.15 -13.56
C VAL A 43 -8.21 5.65 -13.58
N THR A 44 -7.19 4.89 -13.98
CA THR A 44 -7.22 3.43 -13.94
C THR A 44 -6.40 2.93 -12.76
N VAL A 45 -6.94 1.97 -12.01
CA VAL A 45 -6.28 1.28 -10.90
C VAL A 45 -6.19 -0.20 -11.19
N GLU A 46 -5.05 -0.81 -10.87
CA GLU A 46 -4.80 -2.25 -11.00
C GLU A 46 -4.71 -2.92 -9.63
N LEU A 47 -5.29 -4.13 -9.52
CA LEU A 47 -5.21 -4.98 -8.34
C LEU A 47 -3.94 -5.84 -8.35
N TYR A 48 -3.28 -5.91 -7.21
CA TYR A 48 -2.13 -6.75 -6.95
C TYR A 48 -2.49 -7.80 -5.90
N LYS A 49 -2.03 -9.04 -6.10
CA LYS A 49 -2.20 -10.16 -5.18
C LYS A 49 -0.82 -10.72 -4.82
N ASP A 50 -0.53 -10.78 -3.53
CA ASP A 50 0.74 -11.24 -2.97
C ASP A 50 1.95 -10.53 -3.61
N GLY A 51 1.82 -9.23 -3.87
CA GLY A 51 2.84 -8.40 -4.48
C GLY A 51 2.93 -8.49 -6.01
N VAL A 52 2.13 -9.34 -6.66
CA VAL A 52 2.14 -9.54 -8.12
C VAL A 52 0.90 -8.92 -8.76
N ALA A 53 1.08 -8.26 -9.90
CA ALA A 53 -0.02 -7.69 -10.69
C ALA A 53 -0.99 -8.78 -11.14
N THR A 54 -2.29 -8.55 -10.97
CA THR A 54 -3.32 -9.52 -11.39
C THR A 54 -3.81 -9.30 -12.82
N GLY A 55 -3.51 -8.14 -13.42
CA GLY A 55 -4.09 -7.69 -14.70
C GLY A 55 -5.55 -7.25 -14.59
N GLN A 56 -6.19 -7.37 -13.42
CA GLN A 56 -7.52 -6.82 -13.20
C GLN A 56 -7.40 -5.31 -12.97
N VAL A 57 -8.12 -4.54 -13.76
CA VAL A 57 -8.17 -3.08 -13.66
C VAL A 57 -9.58 -2.58 -13.40
N GLN A 58 -9.69 -1.44 -12.73
CA GLN A 58 -10.94 -0.69 -12.58
C GLN A 58 -10.73 0.78 -12.90
N GLU A 59 -11.78 1.41 -13.43
CA GLU A 59 -11.80 2.84 -13.72
C GLU A 59 -12.51 3.60 -12.60
N LEU A 60 -11.86 4.63 -12.07
CA LEU A 60 -12.43 5.58 -11.12
C LEU A 60 -12.73 6.87 -11.88
N THR A 61 -13.94 7.39 -11.75
CA THR A 61 -14.44 8.55 -12.49
C THR A 61 -15.22 9.48 -11.58
N LYS A 62 -15.48 10.71 -12.00
CA LYS A 62 -16.40 11.58 -11.25
C LYS A 62 -17.81 10.98 -11.14
N ALA A 63 -18.28 10.26 -12.17
CA ALA A 63 -19.62 9.68 -12.21
C ALA A 63 -19.83 8.56 -11.18
N ASN A 64 -18.78 7.78 -10.87
CA ASN A 64 -18.83 6.76 -9.82
C ASN A 64 -18.35 7.28 -8.46
N ASN A 65 -18.32 8.61 -8.27
CA ASN A 65 -17.79 9.26 -7.06
C ASN A 65 -16.37 8.79 -6.72
N TRP A 66 -15.54 8.61 -7.76
CA TRP A 66 -14.17 8.17 -7.64
C TRP A 66 -14.02 6.85 -6.87
N THR A 67 -14.99 5.94 -7.02
CA THR A 67 -15.09 4.68 -6.27
C THR A 67 -15.34 3.48 -7.20
N ALA A 68 -14.63 2.38 -6.98
CA ALA A 68 -14.86 1.10 -7.64
C ALA A 68 -14.51 -0.09 -6.73
N SER A 69 -14.92 -1.30 -7.12
CA SER A 69 -14.63 -2.52 -6.37
C SER A 69 -14.10 -3.64 -7.27
N PHE A 70 -13.12 -4.40 -6.75
CA PHE A 70 -12.74 -5.71 -7.27
C PHE A 70 -13.53 -6.78 -6.53
N GLU A 71 -14.54 -7.33 -7.19
CA GLU A 71 -15.45 -8.31 -6.59
C GLU A 71 -14.88 -9.72 -6.60
N LYS A 72 -15.39 -10.57 -5.70
CA LYS A 72 -15.14 -12.03 -5.69
C LYS A 72 -13.66 -12.45 -5.66
N GLN A 73 -12.80 -11.66 -5.01
CA GLN A 73 -11.39 -12.01 -4.87
C GLN A 73 -11.23 -13.14 -3.85
N PRO A 74 -10.57 -14.27 -4.19
CA PRO A 74 -10.43 -15.38 -3.26
C PRO A 74 -9.64 -14.97 -2.03
N VAL A 75 -10.12 -15.37 -0.86
CA VAL A 75 -9.43 -15.12 0.42
C VAL A 75 -8.14 -15.91 0.49
N SER A 76 -8.10 -17.12 -0.04
CA SER A 76 -6.96 -18.04 0.01
C SER A 76 -6.99 -18.95 -1.22
N ALA A 77 -5.85 -19.59 -1.54
CA ALA A 77 -5.77 -20.52 -2.67
C ALA A 77 -6.56 -21.82 -2.43
N THR A 78 -6.62 -22.27 -1.18
CA THR A 78 -7.34 -23.48 -0.74
C THR A 78 -8.22 -23.16 0.46
N LEU A 79 -9.22 -24.01 0.72
CA LEU A 79 -10.10 -23.84 1.87
C LEU A 79 -9.29 -23.94 3.18
N GLY A 80 -9.31 -22.89 3.99
CA GLY A 80 -8.52 -22.82 5.24
C GLY A 80 -7.01 -22.58 5.02
N GLY A 81 -6.58 -22.34 3.79
CA GLY A 81 -5.21 -21.95 3.47
C GLY A 81 -4.86 -20.54 3.92
N GLU A 82 -3.59 -20.15 3.73
CA GLU A 82 -3.11 -18.79 4.02
C GLU A 82 -3.88 -17.75 3.23
N ALA A 83 -4.19 -16.62 3.89
CA ALA A 83 -4.94 -15.54 3.27
C ALA A 83 -4.06 -14.73 2.30
N HIS A 84 -4.56 -14.51 1.09
CA HIS A 84 -3.96 -13.64 0.11
C HIS A 84 -3.94 -12.19 0.60
N GLN A 85 -2.81 -11.53 0.32
CA GLN A 85 -2.62 -10.11 0.57
C GLN A 85 -2.86 -9.34 -0.73
N TYR A 86 -3.89 -8.51 -0.72
CA TYR A 86 -4.22 -7.66 -1.85
C TYR A 86 -3.81 -6.21 -1.60
N THR A 87 -3.34 -5.56 -2.64
CA THR A 87 -3.01 -4.13 -2.70
C THR A 87 -3.45 -3.58 -4.04
N VAL A 88 -3.40 -2.26 -4.21
CA VAL A 88 -3.78 -1.60 -5.47
C VAL A 88 -2.69 -0.64 -5.89
N LYS A 89 -2.57 -0.41 -7.20
CA LYS A 89 -1.71 0.63 -7.76
C LYS A 89 -2.42 1.41 -8.85
N GLU A 90 -2.21 2.71 -8.88
CA GLU A 90 -2.63 3.55 -10.01
C GLU A 90 -1.77 3.24 -11.24
N VAL A 91 -2.43 3.02 -12.37
CA VAL A 91 -1.75 2.73 -13.64
C VAL A 91 -1.06 3.99 -14.16
N GLY A 92 0.19 3.84 -14.57
CA GLY A 92 1.03 4.95 -15.04
C GLY A 92 1.89 5.60 -13.96
N GLU A 93 1.76 5.15 -12.71
CA GLU A 93 2.66 5.56 -11.63
C GLU A 93 4.07 4.97 -11.81
N ILE A 94 5.09 5.78 -11.52
CA ILE A 94 6.49 5.36 -11.40
C ILE A 94 7.04 5.86 -10.05
N LEU A 95 7.42 4.92 -9.19
CA LEU A 95 8.04 5.18 -7.88
C LEU A 95 7.23 6.15 -6.98
N ASN A 96 5.91 5.96 -6.87
CA ASN A 96 4.98 6.84 -6.15
C ASN A 96 4.86 8.25 -6.76
N ASN A 97 5.07 8.38 -8.07
CA ASN A 97 4.89 9.63 -8.81
C ASN A 97 4.08 9.38 -10.07
N ILE A 98 3.26 10.36 -10.45
CA ILE A 98 2.53 10.32 -11.71
C ILE A 98 2.43 11.73 -12.28
N GLN A 99 2.52 11.84 -13.61
CA GLN A 99 2.31 13.10 -14.30
C GLN A 99 0.89 13.14 -14.84
N VAL A 100 0.15 14.19 -14.49
CA VAL A 100 -1.26 14.38 -14.85
C VAL A 100 -1.43 15.81 -15.35
N THR A 101 -1.90 15.96 -16.59
CA THR A 101 -2.13 17.27 -17.23
C THR A 101 -0.90 18.20 -17.09
N GLY A 102 0.29 17.66 -17.31
CA GLY A 102 1.57 18.39 -17.24
C GLY A 102 2.10 18.68 -15.83
N LYS A 103 1.35 18.37 -14.77
CA LYS A 103 1.77 18.53 -13.37
C LYS A 103 2.20 17.21 -12.77
N TRP A 104 3.13 17.26 -11.82
CA TRP A 104 3.57 16.08 -11.07
C TRP A 104 2.78 15.93 -9.79
N TYR A 105 2.39 14.69 -9.50
CA TYR A 105 1.73 14.31 -8.25
C TYR A 105 2.54 13.22 -7.56
N GLY A 106 2.62 13.29 -6.24
CA GLY A 106 2.98 12.14 -5.41
C GLY A 106 1.75 11.26 -5.21
N VAL A 107 1.90 9.95 -5.40
CA VAL A 107 0.84 8.95 -5.22
C VAL A 107 0.98 8.30 -3.85
N GLY A 108 -0.06 8.39 -3.03
CA GLY A 108 -0.14 7.77 -1.71
C GLY A 108 -1.25 6.73 -1.64
N TYR A 109 -1.05 5.71 -0.79
CA TYR A 109 -2.01 4.63 -0.56
C TYR A 109 -2.33 4.52 0.93
N ALA A 110 -3.61 4.52 1.27
CA ALA A 110 -4.11 4.33 2.63
C ALA A 110 -5.20 3.25 2.67
N GLY A 111 -5.55 2.80 3.87
CA GLY A 111 -6.60 1.81 4.10
C GLY A 111 -6.12 0.36 4.09
N SER A 112 -7.05 -0.57 3.91
CA SER A 112 -6.82 -2.01 4.03
C SER A 112 -7.81 -2.83 3.19
N MET A 113 -7.55 -4.13 2.99
CA MET A 113 -8.49 -5.01 2.28
C MET A 113 -9.88 -5.10 2.93
N LYS A 114 -10.00 -4.81 4.23
CA LYS A 114 -11.26 -4.87 4.97
C LYS A 114 -12.06 -3.57 4.85
N GLU A 115 -11.36 -2.44 4.93
CA GLU A 115 -11.98 -1.11 4.95
C GLU A 115 -12.09 -0.50 3.54
N GLY A 116 -11.31 -1.02 2.60
CA GLY A 116 -11.06 -0.41 1.29
C GLY A 116 -9.74 0.35 1.25
N PHE A 117 -9.28 0.65 0.04
CA PHE A 117 -8.09 1.47 -0.20
C PHE A 117 -8.48 2.87 -0.66
N THR A 118 -7.71 3.86 -0.23
CA THR A 118 -7.79 5.23 -0.75
C THR A 118 -6.47 5.57 -1.43
N ILE A 119 -6.56 5.95 -2.70
CA ILE A 119 -5.43 6.47 -3.48
C ILE A 119 -5.48 7.99 -3.40
N ILE A 120 -4.38 8.63 -3.02
CA ILE A 120 -4.29 10.09 -2.86
C ILE A 120 -3.22 10.61 -3.82
N ASN A 121 -3.60 11.49 -4.75
CA ASN A 121 -2.64 12.22 -5.57
C ASN A 121 -2.46 13.62 -5.04
N LYS A 122 -1.28 13.91 -4.49
CA LYS A 122 -0.92 15.23 -3.96
C LYS A 122 -0.02 15.97 -4.94
N GLU A 123 -0.43 17.16 -5.39
CA GLU A 123 0.35 17.98 -6.34
C GLU A 123 1.73 18.28 -5.74
N LYS A 124 2.77 18.15 -6.56
CA LYS A 124 4.13 18.53 -6.17
C LYS A 124 4.38 19.97 -6.55
N THR A 125 4.98 20.74 -5.65
CA THR A 125 5.52 22.04 -6.00
C THR A 125 6.67 21.86 -7.00
N PRO A 126 6.76 22.71 -8.05
CA PRO A 126 7.94 22.75 -8.88
C PRO A 126 9.13 23.07 -7.98
N THR A 127 10.09 22.16 -7.86
CA THR A 127 11.39 22.51 -7.29
C THR A 127 11.98 23.57 -8.22
N LYS A 128 12.15 24.80 -7.72
CA LYS A 128 12.94 25.83 -8.40
C LYS A 128 14.23 25.16 -8.91
N PRO A 129 14.61 25.31 -10.18
CA PRO A 129 15.85 24.71 -10.68
C PRO A 129 16.99 25.13 -9.76
N SER A 130 17.66 24.17 -9.14
CA SER A 130 18.94 24.43 -8.50
C SER A 130 19.89 24.89 -9.61
N THR A 131 20.28 26.16 -9.57
CA THR A 131 21.26 26.73 -10.49
C THR A 131 22.53 25.87 -10.45
N PRO A 132 23.11 25.45 -11.60
CA PRO A 132 24.37 24.71 -11.61
C PRO A 132 25.51 25.57 -11.02
N ASN A 133 26.12 25.06 -9.95
CA ASN A 133 27.41 25.43 -9.32
C ASN A 133 28.11 26.72 -9.82
N ASP A 134 28.17 27.74 -8.96
CA ASP A 134 29.20 28.79 -9.01
C ASP A 134 30.26 28.50 -7.92
N PRO A 135 31.56 28.35 -8.26
CA PRO A 135 32.57 27.88 -7.33
C PRO A 135 33.29 29.04 -6.60
N GLU A 136 32.62 29.83 -5.75
CA GLU A 136 33.35 30.73 -4.84
C GLU A 136 32.55 31.22 -3.62
N SER A 137 32.69 30.54 -2.47
CA SER A 137 32.78 31.22 -1.17
C SER A 137 33.38 30.29 -0.11
N ASN A 138 34.70 30.10 -0.17
CA ASN A 138 35.47 29.66 0.99
C ASN A 138 35.75 30.88 1.87
N LYS A 139 34.92 31.11 2.90
CA LYS A 139 35.33 31.90 4.06
C LYS A 139 34.76 31.30 5.36
N PRO A 140 35.59 30.98 6.35
CA PRO A 140 35.18 30.20 7.52
C PRO A 140 34.59 31.08 8.62
N GLU A 141 33.50 30.62 9.25
CA GLU A 141 33.00 31.16 10.51
C GLU A 141 32.95 30.01 11.55
N VAL A 142 33.66 30.18 12.66
CA VAL A 142 33.90 29.21 13.74
C VAL A 142 33.80 29.99 15.06
N PRO A 143 33.39 29.41 16.21
CA PRO A 143 32.24 28.56 16.51
C PRO A 143 31.45 29.08 17.74
N SER A 144 30.28 28.54 18.05
CA SER A 144 29.77 28.54 19.43
C SER A 144 29.38 27.12 19.81
N THR A 145 30.31 26.47 20.49
CA THR A 145 30.23 25.12 20.99
C THR A 145 29.47 25.10 22.33
N SER A 146 28.40 24.32 22.41
CA SER A 146 28.05 23.62 23.64
C SER A 146 27.84 22.14 23.33
N ASN A 147 28.50 21.31 24.13
CA ASN A 147 28.86 19.92 23.82
C ASN A 147 27.81 18.94 24.33
N ASN A 148 27.42 17.94 23.51
CA ASN A 148 27.61 16.50 23.81
C ASN A 148 27.09 15.55 22.69
N LYS A 149 28.06 15.01 21.93
CA LYS A 149 28.21 13.63 21.38
C LYS A 149 26.96 12.78 20.98
N ILE A 150 26.55 12.94 19.72
CA ILE A 150 26.21 11.96 18.63
C ILE A 150 25.18 10.81 18.83
N LEU A 151 24.04 10.93 18.11
CA LEU A 151 23.61 10.05 16.99
C LEU A 151 22.61 10.86 16.11
N PRO A 152 22.66 10.82 14.75
CA PRO A 152 21.68 11.55 13.95
C PRO A 152 20.27 10.97 14.12
N LYS A 153 19.33 11.81 14.57
CA LYS A 153 17.89 11.55 14.45
C LYS A 153 17.41 12.19 13.15
N THR A 154 17.28 11.39 12.08
CA THR A 154 16.53 11.83 10.89
C THR A 154 15.04 11.63 11.18
N GLY A 155 14.41 12.66 11.73
CA GLY A 155 12.96 12.78 11.82
C GLY A 155 12.47 13.72 10.75
N ASP A 156 12.31 13.20 9.52
CA ASP A 156 11.50 13.86 8.50
C ASP A 156 10.14 13.15 8.50
N ALA A 157 9.14 13.81 9.06
CA ALA A 157 7.88 13.21 9.52
C ALA A 157 6.84 13.02 8.42
N SER A 158 7.25 12.77 7.18
CA SER A 158 6.33 12.60 6.04
C SER A 158 6.08 11.15 5.63
N ASN A 159 6.76 10.15 6.21
CA ASN A 159 6.53 8.73 5.86
C ASN A 159 6.73 7.74 7.04
N VAL A 160 6.18 8.04 8.22
CA VAL A 160 6.24 7.13 9.40
C VAL A 160 5.45 5.83 9.17
N SER A 161 4.49 5.82 8.26
CA SER A 161 3.65 4.66 7.94
C SER A 161 4.45 3.43 7.48
N GLN A 162 5.52 3.59 6.69
CA GLN A 162 6.29 2.44 6.17
C GLN A 162 7.21 1.81 7.23
N TYR A 163 7.74 2.61 8.15
CA TYR A 163 8.67 2.14 9.18
C TYR A 163 7.97 1.43 10.34
N ALA A 164 6.69 1.69 10.58
CA ALA A 164 5.91 0.96 11.58
C ALA A 164 5.72 -0.52 11.23
N TRP A 165 5.51 -0.86 9.95
CA TRP A 165 5.30 -2.25 9.51
C TRP A 165 6.59 -3.07 9.44
N ILE A 166 7.72 -2.46 9.04
CA ILE A 166 9.03 -3.11 9.00
C ILE A 166 9.52 -3.48 10.42
N MET A 167 9.15 -2.68 11.43
CA MET A 167 9.47 -2.98 12.83
C MET A 167 8.59 -4.11 13.42
N LEU A 168 7.36 -4.30 12.94
CA LEU A 168 6.46 -5.35 13.45
C LEU A 168 6.69 -6.72 12.78
N ALA A 169 6.98 -6.76 11.47
CA ALA A 169 7.26 -8.02 10.78
C ALA A 169 8.64 -8.61 11.14
N SER A 170 9.65 -7.78 11.42
CA SER A 170 11.00 -8.27 11.78
C SER A 170 11.09 -8.84 13.21
N GLY A 171 10.28 -8.34 14.15
CA GLY A 171 10.24 -8.86 15.53
C GLY A 171 9.72 -10.29 15.65
N VAL A 172 8.71 -10.67 14.84
CA VAL A 172 8.09 -12.01 14.87
C VAL A 172 9.04 -13.07 14.27
N LEU A 173 9.82 -12.71 13.24
CA LEU A 173 10.73 -13.64 12.57
C LEU A 173 11.93 -14.03 13.46
N LEU A 174 12.44 -13.10 14.29
CA LEU A 174 13.53 -13.39 15.23
C LEU A 174 13.06 -14.21 16.45
N MET A 175 11.82 -14.01 16.94
CA MET A 175 11.27 -14.85 18.01
C MET A 175 11.10 -16.32 17.59
N LEU A 176 10.67 -16.59 16.35
CA LEU A 176 10.50 -17.95 15.85
C LEU A 176 11.82 -18.70 15.63
N MET A 177 12.89 -18.01 15.23
CA MET A 177 14.24 -18.61 15.13
C MET A 177 14.86 -18.91 16.50
N GLY A 178 14.67 -18.03 17.49
CA GLY A 178 15.12 -18.27 18.87
C GLY A 178 14.38 -19.43 19.55
N TYR A 179 13.07 -19.56 19.32
CA TYR A 179 12.25 -20.63 19.87
C TYR A 179 12.60 -22.01 19.29
N ARG A 180 12.91 -22.10 17.98
CA ARG A 180 13.36 -23.35 17.35
C ARG A 180 14.74 -23.83 17.85
N ARG A 181 15.63 -22.91 18.24
CA ARG A 181 16.98 -23.25 18.72
C ARG A 181 16.99 -23.78 20.17
N LYS A 182 15.98 -23.43 20.98
CA LYS A 182 15.87 -23.87 22.38
C LYS A 182 15.17 -25.23 22.56
N ASN A 183 14.39 -25.68 21.57
CA ASN A 183 13.66 -26.95 21.61
C ASN A 183 14.37 -28.10 20.87
N GLN A 184 15.65 -27.94 20.52
CA GLN A 184 16.51 -28.98 19.92
C GLN A 184 17.80 -29.22 20.74
N GLY A 185 17.80 -28.85 22.02
CA GLY A 185 18.88 -29.15 22.98
C GLY A 185 18.35 -29.97 24.13
#